data_AF-A0A2J0U9N3-F1
#
_entry.id   AF-A0A2J0U9N3-F1
#
_cell.length_a   1.000
_cell.length_b   1.000
_cell.length_c   1.000
_cell.angle_alpha   90.00
_cell.angle_beta   90.00
_cell.angle_gamma   90.00
#
_symmetry.space_group_name_H-M   'P 1'
#
loop_
_entity.id
_entity.type
_entity.pdbx_description
1 polymer ?
#
loop_
_entity_poly.entity_id
_entity_poly.type
_entity_poly.pdbx_seq_one_letter_code
_entity_poly.pdbx_strand_id
1 'polypeptide(L)'
;MDAFDALMRDGFVVVRQAIAPGLVEDINQRIGRFKQRNPKAVARNLDEHQRLYRVVNLHLVVDAITRLLTDNAAIDVCDRFLGESTTLYTSLYYERGSEQPLHRDTPVFCTSPGERYMGVWTALDAVDDSNGPLRVVPGSHLLPPIDLQAMRREVFGDGPVSPMSGEGWAAYQNAVARQCEEAGLQAQPVHVEPGDVIVWHPQLFHGGAPHPSAGTRRSVVMHVTPKSMPVGHMDVFYGQTPPSAKASWRYYRRGEREIARFGQVDFGHEYTRRTWFLRRA
;
A
#
# COMPACT_ATOMS: atom_id res chain seq x y z
N MET A 1 3.39 -4.33 -25.25
CA MET A 1 3.88 -3.12 -24.56
C MET A 1 4.65 -3.60 -23.35
N ASP A 2 5.85 -3.07 -23.13
CA ASP A 2 6.64 -3.42 -21.96
C ASP A 2 5.92 -2.97 -20.67
N ALA A 3 6.11 -3.68 -19.56
CA ALA A 3 5.41 -3.41 -18.31
C ALA A 3 5.74 -2.01 -17.76
N PHE A 4 6.98 -1.57 -17.94
CA PHE A 4 7.40 -0.23 -17.56
C PHE A 4 6.75 0.86 -18.41
N ASP A 5 6.62 0.63 -19.73
CA ASP A 5 5.97 1.61 -20.62
C ASP A 5 4.49 1.78 -20.26
N ALA A 6 3.80 0.69 -19.88
CA ALA A 6 2.43 0.74 -19.38
C ALA A 6 2.33 1.55 -18.08
N LEU A 7 3.24 1.31 -17.12
CA LEU A 7 3.31 2.11 -15.89
C LEU A 7 3.47 3.60 -16.19
N MET A 8 4.39 3.98 -17.10
CA MET A 8 4.63 5.39 -17.41
C MET A 8 3.46 6.04 -18.14
N ARG A 9 2.77 5.30 -19.01
CA ARG A 9 1.59 5.79 -19.75
C ARG A 9 0.34 5.90 -18.88
N ASP A 10 0.05 4.86 -18.11
CA ASP A 10 -1.25 4.71 -17.41
C ASP A 10 -1.16 5.00 -15.91
N GLY A 11 0.05 5.04 -15.35
CA GLY A 11 0.29 5.21 -13.92
C GLY A 11 0.18 3.91 -13.13
N PHE A 12 -0.15 2.81 -13.80
CA PHE A 12 -0.14 1.46 -13.23
C PHE A 12 0.17 0.40 -14.29
N VAL A 13 0.52 -0.79 -13.84
CA VAL A 13 0.63 -1.97 -14.69
C VAL A 13 0.18 -3.21 -13.91
N VAL A 14 -0.42 -4.17 -14.63
CA VAL A 14 -0.68 -5.52 -14.12
C VAL A 14 0.35 -6.47 -14.71
N VAL A 15 1.21 -7.03 -13.87
CA VAL A 15 2.14 -8.10 -14.25
C VAL A 15 1.46 -9.43 -13.91
N ARG A 16 0.98 -10.10 -14.96
CA ARG A 16 0.24 -11.36 -14.82
C ARG A 16 1.16 -12.48 -14.37
N GLN A 17 0.69 -13.29 -13.43
CA GLN A 17 1.40 -14.46 -12.89
C GLN A 17 2.83 -14.14 -12.43
N ALA A 18 3.03 -12.94 -11.87
CA ALA A 18 4.33 -12.49 -11.38
C ALA A 18 4.81 -13.29 -10.16
N ILE A 19 3.87 -13.88 -9.42
CA ILE A 19 4.11 -14.75 -8.28
C ILE A 19 3.70 -16.18 -8.63
N ALA A 20 4.58 -17.13 -8.33
CA ALA A 20 4.29 -18.55 -8.53
C ALA A 20 3.09 -19.01 -7.66
N PRO A 21 2.17 -19.85 -8.19
CA PRO A 21 1.01 -20.34 -7.44
C PRO A 21 1.36 -21.01 -6.11
N GLY A 22 2.49 -21.74 -6.05
CA GLY A 22 2.95 -22.38 -4.81
C GLY A 22 3.34 -21.39 -3.71
N LEU A 23 3.79 -20.18 -4.06
CA LEU A 23 4.07 -19.12 -3.07
C LEU A 23 2.76 -18.48 -2.58
N VAL A 24 1.77 -18.27 -3.46
CA VAL A 24 0.45 -17.79 -3.06
C VAL A 24 -0.18 -18.73 -2.03
N GLU A 25 -0.14 -20.04 -2.30
CA GLU A 25 -0.67 -21.06 -1.41
C GLU A 25 0.08 -21.10 -0.06
N ASP A 26 1.43 -21.08 -0.06
CA ASP A 26 2.22 -21.05 1.18
C ASP A 26 1.89 -19.81 2.05
N ILE A 27 1.75 -18.63 1.44
CA ILE A 27 1.36 -17.40 2.15
C ILE A 27 -0.02 -17.60 2.79
N ASN A 28 -1.01 -18.04 2.01
CA ASN A 28 -2.38 -18.24 2.49
C ASN A 28 -2.44 -19.25 3.65
N GLN A 29 -1.74 -20.38 3.55
CA GLN A 29 -1.67 -21.38 4.63
C GLN A 29 -1.03 -20.81 5.90
N ARG A 30 0.06 -20.05 5.77
CA ARG A 30 0.75 -19.45 6.93
C ARG A 30 -0.07 -18.38 7.60
N ILE A 31 -0.83 -17.59 6.85
CA ILE A 31 -1.75 -16.62 7.44
C ILE A 31 -2.87 -17.33 8.20
N GLY A 32 -3.41 -18.43 7.65
CA GLY A 32 -4.35 -19.30 8.37
C GLY A 32 -3.77 -19.82 9.69
N ARG A 33 -2.53 -20.34 9.67
CA ARG A 33 -1.82 -20.77 10.89
C ARG A 33 -1.57 -19.61 11.85
N PHE A 34 -1.23 -18.43 11.36
CA PHE A 34 -1.04 -17.23 12.17
C PHE A 34 -2.32 -16.86 12.93
N LYS A 35 -3.47 -16.83 12.25
CA LYS A 35 -4.78 -16.58 12.88
C LYS A 35 -5.07 -17.58 14.00
N GLN A 36 -4.91 -18.88 13.72
CA GLN A 36 -5.14 -19.96 14.69
C GLN A 36 -4.21 -19.87 15.91
N ARG A 37 -2.95 -19.47 15.72
CA ARG A 37 -1.96 -19.39 16.80
C ARG A 37 -2.07 -18.09 17.61
N ASN A 38 -2.74 -17.07 17.09
CA ASN A 38 -2.84 -15.74 17.70
C ASN A 38 -4.29 -15.26 17.88
N PRO A 39 -5.23 -16.08 18.39
CA PRO A 39 -6.66 -15.74 18.40
C PRO A 39 -6.95 -14.44 19.15
N LYS A 40 -6.26 -14.19 20.28
CA LYS A 40 -6.41 -12.95 21.06
C LYS A 40 -5.91 -11.71 20.32
N ALA A 41 -4.92 -11.85 19.44
CA ALA A 41 -4.38 -10.71 18.70
C ALA A 41 -5.29 -10.32 17.53
N VAL A 42 -5.90 -11.31 16.87
CA VAL A 42 -6.75 -11.09 15.71
C VAL A 42 -8.21 -10.79 16.05
N ALA A 43 -8.70 -11.23 17.22
CA ALA A 43 -10.13 -11.20 17.56
C ALA A 43 -10.83 -9.85 17.31
N ARG A 44 -10.19 -8.74 17.67
CA ARG A 44 -10.78 -7.39 17.51
C ARG A 44 -10.78 -6.88 16.06
N ASN A 45 -10.04 -7.54 15.17
CA ASN A 45 -9.86 -7.14 13.78
C ASN A 45 -10.68 -7.99 12.81
N LEU A 46 -11.34 -9.05 13.30
CA LEU A 46 -12.18 -9.92 12.51
C LEU A 46 -13.58 -9.32 12.37
N ASP A 47 -14.15 -9.42 11.18
CA ASP A 47 -15.56 -9.10 10.93
C ASP A 47 -16.50 -10.29 11.20
N GLU A 48 -17.80 -10.13 10.95
CA GLU A 48 -18.77 -11.20 11.14
C GLU A 48 -18.47 -12.47 10.31
N HIS A 49 -17.74 -12.32 9.20
CA HIS A 49 -17.31 -13.41 8.32
C HIS A 49 -15.92 -13.95 8.66
N GLN A 50 -15.35 -13.57 9.81
CA GLN A 50 -14.03 -13.99 10.27
C GLN A 50 -12.89 -13.54 9.34
N ARG A 51 -13.06 -12.41 8.66
CA ARG A 51 -12.06 -11.80 7.77
C ARG A 51 -11.29 -10.70 8.49
N LEU A 52 -9.98 -10.73 8.36
CA LEU A 52 -9.08 -9.67 8.82
C LEU A 52 -9.20 -8.42 7.95
N TYR A 53 -9.19 -7.27 8.61
CA TYR A 53 -9.16 -5.96 7.96
C TYR A 53 -7.83 -5.25 8.22
N ARG A 54 -7.08 -4.93 7.16
CA ARG A 54 -5.83 -4.14 7.23
C ARG A 54 -4.90 -4.54 8.38
N VAL A 55 -4.01 -5.48 8.13
CA VAL A 55 -2.93 -5.82 9.06
C VAL A 55 -1.62 -5.25 8.52
N VAL A 56 -1.09 -4.22 9.18
CA VAL A 56 0.16 -3.56 8.78
C VAL A 56 1.33 -4.38 9.29
N ASN A 57 2.35 -4.54 8.44
CA ASN A 57 3.59 -5.24 8.73
C ASN A 57 3.41 -6.72 9.14
N LEU A 58 2.38 -7.39 8.62
CA LEU A 58 2.17 -8.83 8.86
C LEU A 58 3.38 -9.68 8.41
N HIS A 59 4.15 -9.20 7.43
CA HIS A 59 5.40 -9.83 6.96
C HIS A 59 6.45 -10.04 8.07
N LEU A 60 6.37 -9.31 9.19
CA LEU A 60 7.27 -9.48 10.33
C LEU A 60 7.05 -10.80 11.09
N VAL A 61 5.86 -11.39 10.96
CA VAL A 61 5.45 -12.60 11.69
C VAL A 61 4.95 -13.72 10.78
N VAL A 62 4.65 -13.41 9.51
CA VAL A 62 4.43 -14.36 8.43
C VAL A 62 5.54 -14.15 7.40
N ASP A 63 6.64 -14.89 7.56
CA ASP A 63 7.88 -14.59 6.83
C ASP A 63 7.78 -14.85 5.32
N ALA A 64 6.87 -15.73 4.89
CA ALA A 64 6.60 -16.01 3.48
C ALA A 64 6.16 -14.75 2.71
N ILE A 65 5.50 -13.78 3.35
CA ILE A 65 5.11 -12.51 2.70
C ILE A 65 6.34 -11.75 2.21
N THR A 66 7.49 -11.86 2.89
CA THR A 66 8.72 -11.21 2.44
C THR A 66 9.22 -11.70 1.09
N ARG A 67 8.78 -12.89 0.65
CA ARG A 67 9.09 -13.43 -0.67
C ARG A 67 8.37 -12.70 -1.79
N LEU A 68 7.31 -11.94 -1.51
CA LEU A 68 6.68 -11.08 -2.51
C LEU A 68 7.61 -9.96 -3.00
N LEU A 69 8.68 -9.65 -2.25
CA LEU A 69 9.74 -8.72 -2.68
C LEU A 69 10.86 -9.41 -3.46
N THR A 70 11.15 -10.69 -3.17
CA THR A 70 12.31 -11.40 -3.74
C THR A 70 11.96 -12.29 -4.93
N ASP A 71 10.76 -12.85 -4.93
CA ASP A 71 10.30 -13.89 -5.86
C ASP A 71 9.15 -13.32 -6.71
N ASN A 72 9.35 -12.11 -7.26
CA ASN A 72 8.31 -11.33 -7.92
C ASN A 72 8.86 -10.53 -9.10
N ALA A 73 8.47 -10.91 -10.32
CA ALA A 73 8.91 -10.25 -11.54
C ALA A 73 8.46 -8.77 -11.65
N ALA A 74 7.41 -8.37 -10.92
CA ALA A 74 6.93 -6.99 -10.95
C ALA A 74 7.87 -6.00 -10.21
N ILE A 75 8.79 -6.50 -9.39
CA ILE A 75 9.75 -5.65 -8.68
C ILE A 75 10.75 -4.99 -9.64
N ASP A 76 11.03 -5.62 -10.79
CA ASP A 76 11.92 -5.04 -11.81
C ASP A 76 11.35 -3.72 -12.38
N VAL A 77 10.02 -3.61 -12.46
CA VAL A 77 9.34 -2.37 -12.84
C VAL A 77 9.63 -1.27 -11.82
N CYS A 78 9.63 -1.62 -10.53
CA CYS A 78 9.88 -0.68 -9.45
C CYS A 78 11.33 -0.22 -9.41
N ASP A 79 12.28 -1.16 -9.57
CA ASP A 79 13.71 -0.85 -9.63
C ASP A 79 14.02 0.08 -10.81
N ARG A 80 13.42 -0.17 -11.98
CA ARG A 80 13.59 0.68 -13.16
C ARG A 80 12.99 2.08 -12.96
N PHE A 81 11.85 2.19 -12.30
CA PHE A 81 11.23 3.48 -12.00
C PHE A 81 12.06 4.31 -11.01
N LEU A 82 12.57 3.67 -9.96
CA LEU A 82 13.35 4.34 -8.93
C LEU A 82 14.81 4.56 -9.35
N GLY A 83 15.29 3.84 -10.36
CA GLY A 83 16.68 3.88 -10.83
C GLY A 83 17.67 3.16 -9.92
N GLU A 84 17.19 2.44 -8.90
CA GLU A 84 17.99 1.73 -7.90
C GLU A 84 17.19 0.58 -7.28
N SER A 85 17.88 -0.34 -6.59
CA SER A 85 17.24 -1.52 -5.98
C SER A 85 16.25 -1.13 -4.88
N THR A 86 15.05 -1.67 -4.98
CA THR A 86 13.96 -1.48 -4.02
C THR A 86 14.17 -2.24 -2.72
N THR A 87 13.68 -1.64 -1.63
CA THR A 87 13.54 -2.23 -0.31
C THR A 87 12.06 -2.23 0.11
N LEU A 88 11.66 -3.16 0.97
CA LEU A 88 10.33 -3.14 1.56
C LEU A 88 10.32 -2.17 2.75
N TYR A 89 9.56 -1.09 2.64
CA TYR A 89 9.29 -0.19 3.77
C TYR A 89 8.21 -0.79 4.66
N THR A 90 6.96 -0.88 4.21
CA THR A 90 5.83 -1.43 4.98
C THR A 90 4.99 -2.35 4.12
N SER A 91 4.16 -3.18 4.76
CA SER A 91 3.15 -3.97 4.05
C SER A 91 1.77 -3.84 4.67
N LEU A 92 0.73 -4.04 3.88
CA LEU A 92 -0.67 -4.13 4.33
C LEU A 92 -1.26 -5.45 3.85
N TYR A 93 -1.79 -6.27 4.76
CA TYR A 93 -2.54 -7.47 4.42
C TYR A 93 -4.05 -7.25 4.59
N TYR A 94 -4.84 -7.79 3.69
CA TYR A 94 -6.30 -7.68 3.68
C TYR A 94 -6.93 -9.04 3.37
N GLU A 95 -8.01 -9.42 4.08
CA GLU A 95 -8.93 -10.51 3.68
C GLU A 95 -10.22 -10.00 3.06
N ARG A 96 -10.46 -8.69 3.12
CA ARG A 96 -11.55 -7.97 2.46
C ARG A 96 -11.01 -6.63 1.95
N GLY A 97 -11.66 -6.06 0.94
CA GLY A 97 -11.25 -4.77 0.40
C GLY A 97 -11.27 -3.63 1.42
N SER A 98 -10.50 -2.57 1.14
CA SER A 98 -10.51 -1.37 1.99
C SER A 98 -11.73 -0.48 1.76
N GLU A 99 -12.38 -0.63 0.60
CA GLU A 99 -13.50 0.22 0.15
C GLU A 99 -13.18 1.72 0.19
N GLN A 100 -11.89 2.06 0.18
CA GLN A 100 -11.47 3.45 0.23
C GLN A 100 -11.88 4.17 -1.06
N PRO A 101 -12.38 5.41 -0.95
CA PRO A 101 -12.56 6.30 -2.09
C PRO A 101 -11.26 6.47 -2.89
N LEU A 102 -11.38 7.06 -4.08
CA LEU A 102 -10.20 7.45 -4.85
C LEU A 102 -9.29 8.36 -4.02
N HIS A 103 -8.01 8.01 -3.97
CA HIS A 103 -7.01 8.68 -3.16
C HIS A 103 -5.62 8.59 -3.79
N ARG A 104 -4.68 9.38 -3.25
CA ARG A 104 -3.23 9.13 -3.36
C ARG A 104 -2.67 8.76 -1.99
N ASP A 105 -1.60 7.97 -2.01
CA ASP A 105 -0.86 7.52 -0.83
C ASP A 105 0.01 8.63 -0.22
N THR A 106 0.47 9.61 -1.02
CA THR A 106 1.53 10.57 -0.68
C THR A 106 1.32 11.39 0.61
N PRO A 107 0.10 11.79 1.04
CA PRO A 107 -0.05 12.44 2.34
C PRO A 107 0.38 11.54 3.52
N VAL A 108 0.20 10.23 3.39
CA VAL A 108 0.62 9.23 4.39
C VAL A 108 2.05 8.74 4.12
N PHE A 109 2.44 8.64 2.84
CA PHE A 109 3.75 8.21 2.40
C PHE A 109 4.48 9.35 1.66
N CYS A 110 4.91 10.36 2.40
CA CYS A 110 5.59 11.52 1.82
C CYS A 110 7.10 11.26 1.80
N THR A 111 7.73 11.27 0.62
CA THR A 111 9.18 11.08 0.47
C THR A 111 9.88 12.41 0.16
N SER A 112 11.18 12.49 0.47
CA SER A 112 12.03 13.62 0.08
C SER A 112 13.39 13.10 -0.43
N PRO A 113 13.71 13.22 -1.74
CA PRO A 113 12.89 13.77 -2.82
C PRO A 113 11.51 13.09 -2.95
N GLY A 114 10.52 13.82 -3.49
CA GLY A 114 9.15 13.31 -3.66
C GLY A 114 9.07 12.12 -4.63
N GLU A 115 7.96 11.39 -4.56
CA GLU A 115 7.63 10.29 -5.50
C GLU A 115 8.64 9.13 -5.49
N ARG A 116 9.42 8.99 -4.42
CA ARG A 116 10.43 7.94 -4.27
C ARG A 116 9.89 6.75 -3.47
N TYR A 117 8.66 6.35 -3.77
CA TYR A 117 8.01 5.14 -3.26
C TYR A 117 7.17 4.50 -4.37
N MET A 118 6.73 3.26 -4.21
CA MET A 118 5.72 2.65 -5.09
C MET A 118 4.86 1.67 -4.30
N GLY A 119 3.61 1.50 -4.74
CA GLY A 119 2.74 0.44 -4.24
C GLY A 119 2.80 -0.80 -5.14
N VAL A 120 2.98 -1.96 -4.53
CA VAL A 120 3.02 -3.27 -5.17
C VAL A 120 1.97 -4.15 -4.52
N TRP A 121 0.84 -4.32 -5.19
CA TRP A 121 -0.31 -5.07 -4.70
C TRP A 121 -0.37 -6.43 -5.36
N THR A 122 -0.39 -7.48 -4.55
CA THR A 122 -0.43 -8.88 -5.00
C THR A 122 -1.79 -9.48 -4.70
N ALA A 123 -2.42 -10.08 -5.71
CA ALA A 123 -3.63 -10.88 -5.54
C ALA A 123 -3.26 -12.24 -4.92
N LEU A 124 -3.93 -12.59 -3.83
CA LEU A 124 -3.86 -13.94 -3.23
C LEU A 124 -5.16 -14.74 -3.45
N ASP A 125 -6.22 -14.07 -3.89
CA ASP A 125 -7.48 -14.63 -4.39
C ASP A 125 -7.75 -14.06 -5.80
N ALA A 126 -8.63 -14.72 -6.56
CA ALA A 126 -9.20 -14.13 -7.77
C ALA A 126 -10.04 -12.91 -7.38
N VAL A 127 -9.96 -11.83 -8.18
CA VAL A 127 -10.62 -10.56 -7.89
C VAL A 127 -11.32 -10.01 -9.11
N ASP A 128 -12.61 -9.80 -8.96
CA ASP A 128 -13.51 -9.21 -9.95
C ASP A 128 -14.58 -8.36 -9.25
N ASP A 129 -15.53 -7.83 -10.02
CA ASP A 129 -16.59 -6.95 -9.51
C ASP A 129 -17.47 -7.61 -8.42
N SER A 130 -17.50 -8.94 -8.32
CA SER A 130 -18.26 -9.65 -7.29
C SER A 130 -17.63 -9.57 -5.90
N ASN A 131 -16.32 -9.29 -5.81
CA ASN A 131 -15.59 -9.28 -4.54
C ASN A 131 -14.67 -8.05 -4.37
N GLY A 132 -14.99 -6.93 -5.03
CA GLY A 132 -14.42 -5.61 -4.71
C GLY A 132 -12.97 -5.42 -5.21
N PRO A 133 -12.80 -5.18 -6.52
CA PRO A 133 -11.49 -4.96 -7.13
C PRO A 133 -10.88 -3.63 -6.70
N LEU A 134 -9.58 -3.47 -6.95
CA LEU A 134 -9.01 -2.12 -6.96
C LEU A 134 -9.66 -1.32 -8.11
N ARG A 135 -9.86 -0.04 -7.86
CA ARG A 135 -10.22 0.94 -8.88
C ARG A 135 -9.01 1.84 -9.11
N VAL A 136 -8.63 2.03 -10.36
CA VAL A 136 -7.52 2.91 -10.76
C VAL A 136 -8.03 3.94 -11.76
N VAL A 137 -7.42 5.12 -11.80
CA VAL A 137 -7.72 6.14 -12.81
C VAL A 137 -6.52 6.26 -13.75
N PRO A 138 -6.52 5.58 -14.91
CA PRO A 138 -5.41 5.62 -15.84
C PRO A 138 -5.05 7.06 -16.24
N GLY A 139 -3.76 7.41 -16.23
CA GLY A 139 -3.26 8.73 -16.60
C GLY A 139 -3.37 9.81 -15.52
N SER A 140 -4.02 9.53 -14.38
CA SER A 140 -4.16 10.49 -13.28
C SER A 140 -2.85 10.89 -12.59
N HIS A 141 -1.79 10.08 -12.77
CA HIS A 141 -0.45 10.40 -12.29
C HIS A 141 0.23 11.54 -13.06
N LEU A 142 -0.29 11.91 -14.24
CA LEU A 142 0.19 13.02 -15.07
C LEU A 142 -0.52 14.34 -14.75
N LEU A 143 -1.53 14.32 -13.87
CA LEU A 143 -2.24 15.54 -13.47
C LEU A 143 -1.31 16.48 -12.68
N PRO A 144 -1.49 17.80 -12.81
CA PRO A 144 -0.64 18.77 -12.12
C PRO A 144 -0.72 18.61 -10.59
N PRO A 145 0.32 18.98 -9.86
CA PRO A 145 0.32 18.91 -8.41
C PRO A 145 -0.76 19.83 -7.82
N ILE A 146 -1.40 19.38 -6.74
CA ILE A 146 -2.33 20.19 -5.95
C ILE A 146 -1.53 21.20 -5.13
N ASP A 147 -1.98 22.46 -5.06
CA ASP A 147 -1.33 23.51 -4.26
C ASP A 147 -1.46 23.22 -2.76
N LEU A 148 -0.42 22.61 -2.20
CA LEU A 148 -0.37 22.22 -0.79
C LEU A 148 -0.29 23.42 0.16
N GLN A 149 0.24 24.56 -0.28
CA GLN A 149 0.36 25.74 0.56
C GLN A 149 -0.98 26.45 0.68
N ALA A 150 -1.73 26.55 -0.42
CA ALA A 150 -3.12 27.00 -0.38
C ALA A 150 -3.96 26.08 0.52
N MET A 151 -3.87 24.76 0.31
CA MET A 151 -4.60 23.78 1.12
C MET A 151 -4.24 23.87 2.60
N ARG A 152 -2.95 23.99 2.94
CA ARG A 152 -2.52 24.13 4.33
C ARG A 152 -3.17 25.35 4.98
N ARG A 153 -3.13 26.51 4.31
CA ARG A 153 -3.73 27.75 4.82
C ARG A 153 -5.23 27.61 5.03
N GLU A 154 -5.93 26.94 4.11
CA GLU A 154 -7.37 26.73 4.19
C GLU A 154 -7.77 25.79 5.33
N VAL A 155 -7.08 24.66 5.47
CA VAL A 155 -7.44 23.61 6.44
C VAL A 155 -6.92 23.93 7.85
N PHE A 156 -5.68 24.40 7.95
CA PHE A 156 -4.97 24.53 9.22
C PHE A 156 -4.66 25.97 9.62
N GLY A 157 -4.65 26.91 8.68
CA GLY A 157 -4.12 28.25 8.91
C GLY A 157 -2.66 28.20 9.41
N ASP A 158 -2.41 28.86 10.55
CA ASP A 158 -1.13 28.80 11.28
C ASP A 158 -1.07 27.67 12.34
N GLY A 159 -2.12 26.85 12.41
CA GLY A 159 -2.23 25.76 13.38
C GLY A 159 -1.29 24.59 13.09
N PRO A 160 -1.07 23.71 14.09
CA PRO A 160 -0.23 22.54 13.93
C PRO A 160 -0.91 21.48 13.06
N VAL A 161 -0.11 20.76 12.28
CA VAL A 161 -0.57 19.60 11.49
C VAL A 161 -0.13 18.32 12.19
N SER A 162 -1.08 17.44 12.50
CA SER A 162 -0.78 16.09 13.02
C SER A 162 -0.24 15.18 11.90
N PRO A 163 0.71 14.26 12.19
CA PRO A 163 1.17 13.26 11.23
C PRO A 163 0.05 12.42 10.62
N MET A 164 -1.05 12.21 11.35
CA MET A 164 -2.23 11.45 10.92
C MET A 164 -3.49 12.31 11.00
N SER A 165 -3.45 13.50 10.39
CA SER A 165 -4.57 14.45 10.39
C SER A 165 -5.75 13.96 9.54
N GLY A 166 -6.90 13.70 10.19
CA GLY A 166 -8.13 13.30 9.49
C GLY A 166 -8.69 14.39 8.58
N GLU A 167 -8.63 15.65 9.00
CA GLU A 167 -9.08 16.81 8.21
C GLU A 167 -8.16 17.07 7.01
N GLY A 168 -6.84 16.97 7.19
CA GLY A 168 -5.87 17.08 6.10
C GLY A 168 -6.09 15.99 5.06
N TRP A 169 -6.18 14.74 5.52
CA TRP A 169 -6.51 13.61 4.66
C TRP A 169 -7.79 13.87 3.87
N ALA A 170 -8.90 14.21 4.53
CA ALA A 170 -10.16 14.44 3.86
C ALA A 170 -10.08 15.58 2.82
N ALA A 171 -9.47 16.71 3.18
CA ALA A 171 -9.31 17.85 2.27
C ALA A 171 -8.48 17.49 1.03
N TYR A 172 -7.38 16.76 1.21
CA TYR A 172 -6.55 16.36 0.08
C TYR A 172 -7.25 15.35 -0.82
N GLN A 173 -7.91 14.33 -0.26
CA GLN A 173 -8.60 13.35 -1.10
C GLN A 173 -9.85 13.94 -1.78
N ASN A 174 -10.51 14.93 -1.18
CA ASN A 174 -11.56 15.70 -1.85
C ASN A 174 -11.01 16.50 -3.04
N ALA A 175 -9.83 17.10 -2.90
CA ALA A 175 -9.16 17.79 -4.00
C ALA A 175 -8.73 16.82 -5.12
N VAL A 176 -8.28 15.61 -4.76
CA VAL A 176 -8.01 14.51 -5.71
C VAL A 176 -9.26 14.13 -6.49
N ALA A 177 -10.38 13.90 -5.80
CA ALA A 177 -11.66 13.57 -6.44
C ALA A 177 -12.12 14.68 -7.39
N ARG A 178 -12.09 15.94 -6.94
CA ARG A 178 -12.43 17.10 -7.77
C ARG A 178 -11.54 17.21 -9.00
N GLN A 179 -10.22 17.04 -8.85
CA GLN A 179 -9.29 17.09 -9.97
C GLN A 179 -9.55 15.96 -10.99
N CYS A 180 -9.93 14.77 -10.52
CA CYS A 180 -10.32 13.66 -11.39
C CYS A 180 -11.56 14.01 -12.22
N GLU A 181 -12.58 14.60 -11.58
CA GLU A 181 -13.83 15.04 -12.22
C GLU A 181 -13.60 16.16 -13.24
N GLU A 182 -12.85 17.20 -12.86
CA GLU A 182 -12.51 18.34 -13.73
C GLU A 182 -11.72 17.92 -14.97
N ALA A 183 -10.86 16.90 -14.83
CA ALA A 183 -10.12 16.32 -15.94
C ALA A 183 -10.94 15.35 -16.82
N GLY A 184 -12.19 15.04 -16.43
CA GLY A 184 -13.05 14.07 -17.12
C GLY A 184 -12.53 12.63 -17.05
N LEU A 185 -11.63 12.33 -16.11
CA LEU A 185 -11.05 10.99 -15.97
C LEU A 185 -12.00 10.07 -15.21
N GLN A 186 -11.96 8.78 -15.52
CA GLN A 186 -12.85 7.78 -14.97
C GLN A 186 -12.07 6.63 -14.34
N ALA A 187 -12.51 6.20 -13.16
CA ALA A 187 -11.90 5.05 -12.49
C ALA A 187 -12.41 3.73 -13.07
N GLN A 188 -11.48 2.81 -13.32
CA GLN A 188 -11.72 1.51 -13.92
C GLN A 188 -11.40 0.40 -12.91
N PRO A 189 -12.21 -0.67 -12.82
CA PRO A 189 -11.87 -1.83 -12.00
C PRO A 189 -10.69 -2.59 -12.62
N VAL A 190 -9.84 -3.17 -11.76
CA VAL A 190 -8.73 -4.03 -12.18
C VAL A 190 -8.99 -5.46 -11.74
N HIS A 191 -9.31 -6.33 -12.71
CA HIS A 191 -9.56 -7.75 -12.48
C HIS A 191 -8.27 -8.57 -12.58
N VAL A 192 -8.06 -9.46 -11.62
CA VAL A 192 -6.79 -10.16 -11.39
C VAL A 192 -7.00 -11.56 -10.86
N GLU A 193 -6.09 -12.45 -11.22
CA GLU A 193 -6.02 -13.83 -10.72
C GLU A 193 -5.00 -13.95 -9.59
N PRO A 194 -5.06 -15.01 -8.75
CA PRO A 194 -4.03 -15.26 -7.74
C PRO A 194 -2.63 -15.28 -8.38
N GLY A 195 -1.72 -14.51 -7.78
CA GLY A 195 -0.35 -14.35 -8.23
C GLY A 195 -0.11 -13.23 -9.25
N ASP A 196 -1.16 -12.58 -9.75
CA ASP A 196 -1.02 -11.33 -10.48
C ASP A 196 -0.61 -10.19 -9.52
N VAL A 197 0.19 -9.25 -10.03
CA VAL A 197 0.68 -8.11 -9.27
C VAL A 197 0.35 -6.81 -10.00
N ILE A 198 -0.25 -5.87 -9.26
CA ILE A 198 -0.52 -4.50 -9.70
C ILE A 198 0.56 -3.60 -9.10
N VAL A 199 1.29 -2.89 -9.94
CA VAL A 199 2.24 -1.85 -9.53
C VAL A 199 1.65 -0.49 -9.89
N TRP A 200 1.67 0.48 -8.97
CA TRP A 200 1.21 1.85 -9.24
C TRP A 200 2.25 2.91 -8.92
N HIS A 201 2.19 3.96 -9.73
CA HIS A 201 2.92 5.21 -9.57
C HIS A 201 2.45 5.96 -8.31
N PRO A 202 3.34 6.66 -7.58
CA PRO A 202 3.00 7.51 -6.42
C PRO A 202 1.83 8.47 -6.59
N GLN A 203 1.67 8.99 -7.80
CA GLN A 203 0.65 9.99 -8.13
C GLN A 203 -0.63 9.39 -8.74
N LEU A 204 -0.71 8.07 -8.92
CA LEU A 204 -1.93 7.45 -9.46
C LEU A 204 -3.08 7.57 -8.45
N PHE A 205 -4.23 8.05 -8.90
CA PHE A 205 -5.47 7.94 -8.15
C PHE A 205 -5.96 6.49 -8.18
N HIS A 206 -6.18 5.94 -6.99
CA HIS A 206 -6.67 4.58 -6.83
C HIS A 206 -7.57 4.46 -5.60
N GLY A 207 -8.34 3.38 -5.53
CA GLY A 207 -9.30 3.11 -4.45
C GLY A 207 -9.72 1.65 -4.44
N GLY A 208 -10.61 1.30 -3.51
CA GLY A 208 -11.24 -0.02 -3.44
C GLY A 208 -12.71 0.07 -3.81
N ALA A 209 -13.17 -0.80 -4.69
CA ALA A 209 -14.61 -0.99 -4.90
C ALA A 209 -15.26 -1.62 -3.65
N PRO A 210 -16.58 -1.45 -3.46
CA PRO A 210 -17.34 -2.16 -2.43
C PRO A 210 -17.10 -3.66 -2.47
N HIS A 211 -17.09 -4.32 -1.31
CA HIS A 211 -16.89 -5.77 -1.20
C HIS A 211 -18.19 -6.47 -0.77
N PRO A 212 -19.12 -6.75 -1.70
CA PRO A 212 -20.45 -7.29 -1.36
C PRO A 212 -20.43 -8.78 -0.99
N SER A 213 -19.32 -9.49 -1.28
CA SER A 213 -19.18 -10.91 -0.98
C SER A 213 -18.98 -11.17 0.51
N ALA A 214 -19.45 -12.33 0.99
CA ALA A 214 -19.10 -12.88 2.30
C ALA A 214 -17.76 -13.65 2.28
N GLY A 215 -17.25 -13.97 1.09
CA GLY A 215 -15.96 -14.62 0.88
C GLY A 215 -14.79 -13.68 1.12
N THR A 216 -13.57 -14.18 0.93
CA THR A 216 -12.37 -13.35 1.04
C THR A 216 -12.02 -12.66 -0.28
N ARG A 217 -11.34 -11.52 -0.17
CA ARG A 217 -10.49 -10.93 -1.21
C ARG A 217 -9.11 -10.72 -0.63
N ARG A 218 -8.30 -11.78 -0.61
CA ARG A 218 -6.97 -11.76 -0.01
C ARG A 218 -5.99 -11.01 -0.88
N SER A 219 -5.24 -10.10 -0.26
CA SER A 219 -4.20 -9.34 -0.94
C SER A 219 -3.14 -8.83 0.02
N VAL A 220 -1.94 -8.63 -0.51
CA VAL A 220 -0.86 -7.92 0.18
C VAL A 220 -0.45 -6.72 -0.65
N VAL A 221 -0.39 -5.56 -0.01
CA VAL A 221 0.26 -4.37 -0.55
C VAL A 221 1.64 -4.26 0.09
N MET A 222 2.66 -4.07 -0.72
CA MET A 222 3.97 -3.64 -0.27
C MET A 222 4.19 -2.20 -0.72
N HIS A 223 4.57 -1.35 0.21
CA HIS A 223 5.12 -0.04 -0.11
C HIS A 223 6.63 -0.19 -0.18
N VAL A 224 7.19 -0.02 -1.37
CA VAL A 224 8.62 -0.15 -1.62
C VAL A 224 9.26 1.21 -1.81
N THR A 225 10.51 1.34 -1.36
CA THR A 225 11.30 2.56 -1.50
C THR A 225 12.76 2.21 -1.78
N PRO A 226 13.57 3.15 -2.30
CA PRO A 226 15.01 3.06 -2.18
C PRO A 226 15.46 2.84 -0.75
N LYS A 227 16.64 2.25 -0.58
CA LYS A 227 17.24 2.08 0.74
C LYS A 227 17.47 3.46 1.38
N SER A 228 17.23 3.54 2.69
CA SER A 228 17.42 4.74 3.50
C SER A 228 16.53 5.93 3.12
N MET A 229 15.50 5.72 2.29
CA MET A 229 14.53 6.74 1.92
C MET A 229 13.73 7.22 3.14
N PRO A 230 13.84 8.49 3.58
CA PRO A 230 12.98 9.01 4.62
C PRO A 230 11.53 9.06 4.11
N VAL A 231 10.62 8.56 4.93
CA VAL A 231 9.17 8.59 4.70
C VAL A 231 8.57 9.38 5.84
N GLY A 232 8.01 10.55 5.53
CA GLY A 232 7.22 11.39 6.41
C GLY A 232 5.73 11.18 6.20
N HIS A 233 4.93 11.82 7.04
CA HIS A 233 3.48 11.77 6.99
C HIS A 233 2.91 13.17 6.73
N MET A 234 1.67 13.42 7.16
CA MET A 234 0.93 14.62 6.78
C MET A 234 1.56 15.91 7.30
N ASP A 235 2.18 15.87 8.48
CA ASP A 235 2.93 16.99 9.02
C ASP A 235 4.12 17.38 8.12
N VAL A 236 4.80 16.41 7.52
CA VAL A 236 5.86 16.68 6.54
C VAL A 236 5.27 17.11 5.20
N PHE A 237 4.21 16.44 4.74
CA PHE A 237 3.56 16.71 3.46
C PHE A 237 3.00 18.14 3.37
N TYR A 238 2.36 18.63 4.43
CA TYR A 238 1.87 20.01 4.53
C TYR A 238 2.95 21.00 4.98
N GLY A 239 4.21 20.56 5.12
CA GLY A 239 5.36 21.40 5.44
C GLY A 239 5.37 21.94 6.88
N GLN A 240 4.67 21.32 7.82
CA GLN A 240 4.76 21.65 9.25
C GLN A 240 6.12 21.20 9.80
N THR A 241 6.52 19.99 9.42
CA THR A 241 7.79 19.38 9.84
C THR A 241 8.72 19.29 8.64
N PRO A 242 9.99 19.69 8.74
CA PRO A 242 10.94 19.47 7.65
C PRO A 242 11.15 17.96 7.42
N PRO A 243 11.32 17.51 6.17
CA PRO A 243 11.60 16.10 5.90
C PRO A 243 12.93 15.69 6.55
N SER A 244 12.97 14.49 7.11
CA SER A 244 14.23 13.93 7.63
C SER A 244 15.25 13.75 6.49
N ALA A 245 16.53 13.97 6.76
CA ALA A 245 17.59 13.72 5.79
C ALA A 245 17.85 12.23 5.53
N LYS A 246 17.48 11.34 6.48
CA LYS A 246 17.68 9.89 6.40
C LYS A 246 16.53 9.13 7.06
N ALA A 247 16.26 7.92 6.57
CA ALA A 247 15.39 6.97 7.26
C ALA A 247 15.89 6.68 8.69
N SER A 248 14.96 6.59 9.64
CA SER A 248 15.24 6.27 11.05
C SER A 248 15.29 4.77 11.37
N TRP A 249 14.88 3.93 10.42
CA TRP A 249 14.83 2.48 10.59
C TRP A 249 16.09 1.79 10.10
N ARG A 250 16.34 0.62 10.69
CA ARG A 250 17.40 -0.32 10.24
C ARG A 250 16.84 -1.26 9.18
N TYR A 251 17.71 -2.00 8.52
CA TYR A 251 17.33 -2.98 7.51
C TYR A 251 17.81 -4.39 7.91
N TYR A 252 17.18 -5.41 7.34
CA TYR A 252 17.69 -6.78 7.32
C TYR A 252 17.58 -7.35 5.91
N ARG A 253 18.49 -8.29 5.57
CA ARG A 253 18.58 -8.86 4.23
C ARG A 253 17.65 -10.08 4.09
N ARG A 254 17.00 -10.21 2.93
CA ARG A 254 16.26 -11.40 2.49
C ARG A 254 16.61 -11.62 1.02
N GLY A 255 17.33 -12.70 0.72
CA GLY A 255 17.91 -12.90 -0.60
C GLY A 255 18.84 -11.74 -0.96
N GLU A 256 18.63 -11.11 -2.12
CA GLU A 256 19.35 -9.92 -2.58
C GLU A 256 18.68 -8.60 -2.18
N ARG A 257 17.51 -8.66 -1.53
CA ARG A 257 16.72 -7.50 -1.15
C ARG A 257 16.88 -7.16 0.33
N GLU A 258 16.44 -5.96 0.70
CA GLU A 258 16.44 -5.48 2.07
C GLU A 258 15.04 -5.07 2.52
N ILE A 259 14.78 -5.24 3.82
CA ILE A 259 13.48 -4.98 4.44
C ILE A 259 13.69 -4.09 5.66
N ALA A 260 12.88 -3.04 5.77
CA ALA A 260 12.85 -2.15 6.92
C ALA A 260 12.47 -2.95 8.17
N ARG A 261 13.26 -2.77 9.24
CA ARG A 261 13.09 -3.50 10.49
C ARG A 261 12.17 -2.73 11.41
N PHE A 262 10.91 -3.15 11.46
CA PHE A 262 9.94 -2.73 12.48
C PHE A 262 9.74 -3.79 13.56
N GLY A 263 9.17 -3.37 14.69
CA GLY A 263 8.97 -4.22 15.87
C GLY A 263 7.51 -4.51 16.20
N GLN A 264 6.57 -4.02 15.39
CA GLN A 264 5.13 -4.07 15.68
C GLN A 264 4.33 -4.43 14.43
N VAL A 265 3.27 -5.19 14.66
CA VAL A 265 2.16 -5.42 13.73
C VAL A 265 1.00 -4.54 14.20
N ASP A 266 0.42 -3.79 13.28
CA ASP A 266 -0.74 -2.93 13.54
C ASP A 266 -1.99 -3.54 12.92
N PHE A 267 -3.12 -3.43 13.62
CA PHE A 267 -4.41 -3.98 13.22
C PHE A 267 -5.40 -2.83 13.05
N GLY A 268 -5.70 -2.50 11.79
CA GLY A 268 -6.70 -1.48 11.42
C GLY A 268 -6.37 -0.05 11.83
N HIS A 269 -5.13 0.27 12.23
CA HIS A 269 -4.76 1.51 12.92
C HIS A 269 -5.47 1.72 14.26
N GLU A 270 -6.05 0.67 14.83
CA GLU A 270 -6.74 0.73 16.12
C GLU A 270 -5.83 0.30 17.27
N TYR A 271 -4.96 -0.68 17.03
CA TYR A 271 -4.04 -1.18 18.04
C TYR A 271 -2.84 -1.90 17.43
N THR A 272 -1.74 -1.90 18.19
CA THR A 272 -0.51 -2.59 17.80
C THR A 272 -0.20 -3.78 18.72
N ARG A 273 0.58 -4.72 18.22
CA ARG A 273 1.20 -5.81 18.96
C ARG A 273 2.68 -5.90 18.62
N ARG A 274 3.53 -5.93 19.64
CA ARG A 274 4.97 -6.18 19.46
C ARG A 274 5.18 -7.60 18.93
N THR A 275 6.09 -7.76 17.99
CA THR A 275 6.27 -9.02 17.23
C THR A 275 6.62 -10.22 18.12
N TRP A 276 7.30 -10.02 19.25
CA TRP A 276 7.63 -11.12 20.18
C TRP A 276 6.44 -11.61 21.03
N PHE A 277 5.31 -10.89 21.03
CA PHE A 277 4.05 -11.40 21.61
C PHE A 277 3.21 -12.18 20.59
N LEU A 278 3.64 -12.25 19.33
CA LEU A 278 2.96 -12.94 18.26
C LEU A 278 3.70 -14.24 17.92
N ARG A 279 2.96 -15.33 17.84
CA ARG A 279 3.45 -16.62 17.35
C ARG A 279 3.59 -16.53 15.83
N ARG A 280 4.82 -16.71 15.34
CA ARG A 280 5.15 -16.68 13.91
C ARG A 280 4.57 -17.88 13.16
N ALA A 281 4.35 -17.73 11.86
CA ALA A 281 3.86 -18.76 10.96
C ALA A 281 4.61 -18.77 9.62
#